data_AF-A0A396Q7Z0-F1
#
_entry.id   AF-A0A396Q7Z0-F1
#
_cell.length_a   1.000
_cell.length_b   1.000
_cell.length_c   1.000
_cell.angle_alpha   90.00
_cell.angle_beta   90.00
_cell.angle_gamma   90.00
#
_symmetry.space_group_name_H-M   'P 1'
#
loop_
_entity.id
_entity.type
_entity.pdbx_description
1 polymer ?
#
loop_
_entity_poly.entity_id
_entity_poly.type
_entity_poly.pdbx_seq_one_letter_code
_entity_poly.pdbx_strand_id
1 'polypeptide(L)'
;MSYTIHITATAERDLLKAADYIEFSLKNPDAADHLLDTADEQISSLAEMPQRYRIVDDPVLSSWGIRFIKVNNYLAFYTIDENKQLVIIVRFLYQKSNWAFILHHGIPLQ
;
A
#
# COMPACT_ATOMS: atom_id res chain seq x y z
N MET A 1 20.22 -5.09 -7.65
CA MET A 1 19.18 -5.03 -8.69
C MET A 1 17.96 -4.40 -8.05
N SER A 2 17.40 -3.37 -8.68
CA SER A 2 16.29 -2.57 -8.13
C SER A 2 14.99 -2.93 -8.85
N TYR A 3 13.91 -3.11 -8.10
CA TYR A 3 12.58 -3.34 -8.63
C TYR A 3 11.96 -2.02 -9.09
N THR A 4 11.25 -2.05 -10.22
CA THR A 4 10.37 -0.94 -10.59
C THR A 4 9.14 -0.95 -9.68
N ILE A 5 8.61 0.21 -9.34
CA ILE A 5 7.39 0.34 -8.55
C ILE A 5 6.27 0.85 -9.45
N HIS A 6 5.14 0.15 -9.42
CA HIS A 6 3.90 0.58 -10.04
C HIS A 6 2.81 0.76 -8.97
N ILE A 7 2.30 1.98 -8.87
CA ILE A 7 1.17 2.28 -7.99
C ILE A 7 -0.10 2.17 -8.84
N THR A 8 -1.04 1.32 -8.41
CA THR A 8 -2.32 1.21 -9.12
C THR A 8 -3.17 2.46 -8.90
N ALA A 9 -4.03 2.79 -9.86
CA ALA A 9 -4.96 3.93 -9.73
C ALA A 9 -5.86 3.85 -8.49
N THR A 10 -6.14 2.63 -7.98
CA THR A 10 -6.90 2.47 -6.74
C THR A 10 -6.06 2.82 -5.52
N ALA A 11 -4.80 2.36 -5.44
CA ALA A 11 -3.90 2.74 -4.36
C ALA A 11 -3.61 4.25 -4.35
N GLU A 12 -3.43 4.86 -5.52
CA GLU A 12 -3.25 6.31 -5.65
C GLU A 12 -4.47 7.08 -5.12
N ARG A 13 -5.68 6.68 -5.52
CA ARG A 13 -6.92 7.28 -4.99
C ARG A 13 -7.07 7.07 -3.49
N ASP A 14 -6.68 5.92 -2.96
CA ASP A 14 -6.74 5.69 -1.53
C ASP A 14 -5.76 6.62 -0.77
N LEU A 15 -4.54 6.81 -1.30
CA LEU A 15 -3.53 7.71 -0.73
C LEU A 15 -4.01 9.16 -0.72
N LEU A 16 -4.55 9.65 -1.85
CA LEU A 16 -5.10 11.00 -1.94
C LEU A 16 -6.27 11.21 -0.98
N LYS A 17 -7.20 10.25 -0.89
CA LYS A 17 -8.32 10.31 0.06
C LYS A 17 -7.84 10.34 1.51
N ALA A 18 -6.77 9.61 1.84
CA ALA A 18 -6.18 9.62 3.17
C ALA A 18 -5.58 10.99 3.51
N ALA A 19 -4.84 11.59 2.58
CA ALA A 19 -4.30 12.94 2.73
C ALA A 19 -5.42 13.98 2.85
N ASP A 20 -6.38 14.00 1.93
CA ASP A 20 -7.53 14.92 1.94
C ASP A 20 -8.34 14.84 3.24
N TYR A 21 -8.54 13.62 3.75
CA TYR A 21 -9.25 13.42 5.01
C TYR A 21 -8.49 14.05 6.18
N ILE A 22 -7.18 13.85 6.26
CA ILE A 22 -6.34 14.41 7.31
C ILE A 22 -6.28 15.93 7.19
N GLU A 23 -6.07 16.45 5.98
CA GLU A 23 -5.96 17.88 5.73
C GLU A 23 -7.28 18.60 6.01
N PHE A 24 -8.37 18.20 5.37
CA PHE A 24 -9.60 18.98 5.38
C PHE A 24 -10.58 18.57 6.47
N SER A 25 -10.66 17.28 6.80
CA SER A 25 -11.61 16.80 7.82
C SER A 25 -11.02 16.88 9.22
N LEU A 26 -9.75 16.50 9.39
CA LEU A 26 -9.05 16.61 10.66
C LEU A 26 -8.36 17.97 10.86
N LYS A 27 -8.35 18.83 9.82
CA LYS A 27 -7.77 20.19 9.84
C LYS A 27 -6.29 20.18 10.21
N ASN A 28 -5.56 19.20 9.69
CA ASN A 28 -4.15 19.00 10.02
C ASN A 28 -3.31 18.81 8.73
N PRO A 29 -3.06 19.90 7.97
CA PRO A 29 -2.27 19.84 6.73
C PRO A 29 -0.86 19.27 6.96
N ASP A 30 -0.19 19.65 8.04
CA ASP A 30 1.16 19.15 8.36
C ASP A 30 1.19 17.60 8.47
N ALA A 31 0.14 17.00 9.05
CA ALA A 31 0.03 15.55 9.14
C ALA A 31 -0.32 14.88 7.80
N ALA A 32 -0.98 15.61 6.88
CA ALA A 32 -1.24 15.12 5.53
C ALA A 32 0.05 15.12 4.69
N ASP A 33 0.83 16.20 4.75
CA ASP A 33 2.15 16.27 4.10
C ASP A 33 3.08 15.17 4.64
N HIS A 34 3.16 15.03 5.97
CA HIS A 34 3.95 13.98 6.59
C HIS A 34 3.50 12.57 6.17
N LEU A 35 2.19 12.35 5.94
CA LEU A 35 1.71 11.07 5.42
C LEU A 35 2.25 10.79 4.01
N LEU A 36 2.21 11.79 3.12
CA LEU A 36 2.67 11.66 1.75
C LEU A 36 4.18 11.44 1.68
N ASP A 37 4.97 12.20 2.43
CA ASP A 37 6.42 12.04 2.52
C ASP A 37 6.80 10.64 3.05
N THR A 38 6.14 10.20 4.13
CA THR A 38 6.38 8.86 4.66
C THR A 38 5.96 7.78 3.66
N ALA A 39 4.87 7.98 2.93
CA ALA A 39 4.42 7.03 1.92
C ALA A 39 5.44 6.90 0.80
N ASP A 40 5.96 8.01 0.29
CA ASP A 40 6.99 8.03 -0.76
C ASP A 40 8.27 7.30 -0.31
N GLU A 41 8.79 7.63 0.88
CA GLU A 41 9.98 6.99 1.43
C GLU A 41 9.78 5.46 1.58
N GLN A 42 8.70 5.07 2.24
CA GLN A 42 8.46 3.66 2.55
C GLN A 42 8.14 2.85 1.29
N ILE A 43 7.36 3.39 0.35
CA ILE A 43 7.06 2.71 -0.92
C ILE A 43 8.32 2.62 -1.78
N SER A 44 9.06 3.72 -1.96
CA SER A 44 10.30 3.74 -2.74
C SER A 44 11.34 2.76 -2.22
N SER A 45 11.40 2.57 -0.90
CA SER A 45 12.30 1.59 -0.28
C SER A 45 12.01 0.14 -0.70
N LEU A 46 10.82 -0.19 -1.24
CA LEU A 46 10.51 -1.52 -1.75
C LEU A 46 11.29 -1.88 -3.03
N ALA A 47 11.91 -0.91 -3.69
CA ALA A 47 12.75 -1.15 -4.85
C ALA A 47 13.96 -2.05 -4.51
N GLU A 48 14.50 -1.93 -3.29
CA GLU A 48 15.59 -2.77 -2.80
C GLU A 48 15.07 -3.77 -1.76
N MET A 49 14.84 -5.02 -2.19
CA MET A 49 14.34 -6.14 -1.36
C MET A 49 12.85 -6.05 -0.96
N PRO A 50 11.92 -6.08 -1.94
CA PRO A 50 10.49 -6.08 -1.63
C PRO A 50 10.03 -7.36 -0.89
N GLN A 51 10.78 -8.47 -0.94
CA GLN A 51 10.46 -9.71 -0.23
C GLN A 51 10.67 -9.63 1.29
N ARG A 52 11.32 -8.58 1.81
CA ARG A 52 11.71 -8.50 3.24
C ARG A 52 10.53 -8.50 4.21
N TYR A 53 9.34 -8.13 3.76
CA TYR A 53 8.12 -8.17 4.56
C TYR A 53 7.35 -9.47 4.32
N ARG A 54 6.82 -10.07 5.39
CA ARG A 54 6.07 -11.34 5.31
C ARG A 54 4.76 -11.17 4.51
N ILE A 55 4.35 -12.26 3.86
CA ILE A 55 3.00 -12.40 3.29
C ILE A 55 1.95 -12.31 4.40
N VAL A 56 0.81 -11.70 4.09
CA VAL A 56 -0.34 -11.57 5.00
C VAL A 56 -0.80 -12.95 5.49
N ASP A 57 -1.09 -13.06 6.77
CA ASP A 57 -1.62 -14.27 7.40
C ASP A 57 -3.14 -14.37 7.22
N ASP A 58 -3.56 -14.43 5.95
CA ASP A 58 -4.93 -14.70 5.52
C ASP A 58 -4.88 -15.72 4.36
N PRO A 59 -5.69 -16.79 4.38
CA PRO A 59 -5.58 -17.86 3.39
C PRO A 59 -5.76 -17.42 1.92
N VAL A 60 -6.66 -16.48 1.65
CA VAL A 60 -6.93 -16.04 0.28
C VAL A 60 -5.86 -15.03 -0.15
N LEU A 61 -5.58 -14.02 0.68
CA LEU A 61 -4.60 -12.98 0.34
C LEU A 61 -3.18 -13.52 0.25
N SER A 62 -2.86 -14.53 1.08
CA SER A 62 -1.57 -15.23 1.00
C SER A 62 -1.41 -16.00 -0.31
N SER A 63 -2.48 -16.62 -0.82
CA SER A 63 -2.47 -17.27 -2.13
C SER A 63 -2.24 -16.30 -3.28
N TRP A 64 -2.59 -15.01 -3.10
CA TRP A 64 -2.31 -13.93 -4.03
C TRP A 64 -0.95 -13.25 -3.81
N GLY A 65 -0.16 -13.73 -2.84
CA GLY A 65 1.17 -13.19 -2.54
C GLY A 65 1.16 -11.79 -1.94
N ILE A 66 0.04 -11.37 -1.34
CA ILE A 66 -0.12 -10.02 -0.76
C ILE A 66 0.79 -9.84 0.45
N ARG A 67 1.55 -8.76 0.43
CA ARG A 67 2.39 -8.25 1.53
C ARG A 67 1.91 -6.85 1.91
N PHE A 68 2.39 -6.31 3.02
CA PHE A 68 2.19 -4.90 3.33
C PHE A 68 3.38 -4.28 4.05
N ILE A 69 3.47 -2.97 3.94
CA ILE A 69 4.31 -2.12 4.79
C ILE A 69 3.44 -1.14 5.56
N LYS A 70 3.91 -0.73 6.74
CA LYS A 70 3.26 0.31 7.53
C LYS A 70 3.74 1.68 7.08
N VAL A 71 2.79 2.60 6.93
CA VAL A 71 3.02 4.01 6.63
C VAL A 71 2.18 4.82 7.62
N ASN A 72 2.79 5.28 8.70
CA ASN A 72 2.08 5.91 9.82
C ASN A 72 0.90 5.02 10.30
N ASN A 73 -0.33 5.53 10.18
CA ASN A 73 -1.56 4.81 10.56
C ASN A 73 -2.20 4.02 9.41
N TYR A 74 -1.50 3.87 8.29
CA TYR A 74 -1.97 3.21 7.08
C TYR A 74 -1.08 2.02 6.71
N LEU A 75 -1.59 1.18 5.83
CA LEU A 75 -0.95 -0.01 5.29
C LEU A 75 -0.92 0.10 3.77
N ALA A 76 0.26 0.06 3.17
CA ALA A 76 0.40 -0.08 1.73
C ALA A 76 0.51 -1.58 1.41
N PHE A 77 -0.52 -2.14 0.78
CA PHE A 77 -0.58 -3.53 0.36
C PHE A 77 0.01 -3.67 -1.03
N TYR A 78 0.86 -4.67 -1.24
CA TYR A 78 1.57 -4.85 -2.49
C TYR A 78 1.82 -6.31 -2.85
N THR A 79 2.09 -6.57 -4.13
CA THR A 79 2.58 -7.84 -4.66
C THR A 79 3.91 -7.64 -5.38
N ILE A 80 4.58 -8.74 -5.71
CA ILE A 80 5.87 -8.76 -6.40
C ILE A 80 5.75 -9.68 -7.61
N ASP A 81 6.06 -9.16 -8.80
CA ASP A 81 6.35 -9.95 -9.98
C ASP A 81 7.87 -10.09 -10.11
N GLU A 82 8.40 -11.23 -9.65
CA GLU A 82 9.85 -11.47 -9.63
C GLU A 82 10.46 -11.57 -11.04
N ASN A 83 9.69 -12.04 -12.02
CA ASN A 83 10.16 -12.17 -13.40
C ASN A 83 10.36 -10.80 -14.04
N LYS A 84 9.47 -9.85 -13.76
CA LYS A 84 9.54 -8.48 -14.27
C LYS A 84 10.31 -7.51 -13.38
N GLN A 85 10.78 -7.98 -12.22
CA GLN A 85 11.32 -7.13 -11.15
C GLN A 85 10.39 -5.94 -10.86
N LEU A 86 9.10 -6.22 -10.66
CA LEU A 86 8.06 -5.21 -10.48
C LEU A 86 7.37 -5.38 -9.12
N VAL A 87 7.28 -4.28 -8.37
CA VAL A 87 6.45 -4.15 -7.17
C VAL A 87 5.16 -3.44 -7.56
N ILE A 88 4.02 -4.02 -7.23
CA ILE A 88 2.71 -3.44 -7.53
C ILE A 88 2.03 -3.04 -6.23
N ILE A 89 1.84 -1.74 -5.98
CA ILE A 89 1.07 -1.26 -4.84
C ILE A 89 -0.42 -1.37 -5.19
N VAL A 90 -1.10 -2.32 -4.54
CA VAL A 90 -2.47 -2.74 -4.84
C VAL A 90 -3.49 -1.83 -4.14
N ARG A 91 -3.27 -1.52 -2.86
CA ARG A 91 -4.15 -0.66 -2.04
C ARG A 91 -3.37 0.11 -0.98
N PHE A 92 -3.92 1.21 -0.50
CA PHE A 92 -3.39 1.96 0.65
C PHE A 92 -4.51 2.17 1.68
N LEU A 93 -4.53 1.42 2.78
CA LEU A 93 -5.71 1.36 3.65
C LEU A 93 -5.39 1.78 5.08
N TYR A 94 -6.35 2.43 5.73
CA TYR A 94 -6.23 2.75 7.15
C TYR A 94 -6.12 1.45 7.97
N GLN A 95 -5.15 1.37 8.88
CA GLN A 95 -4.81 0.10 9.55
C GLN A 95 -5.95 -0.50 10.39
N LYS A 96 -6.90 0.34 10.85
CA LYS A 96 -8.06 -0.11 11.64
C LYS A 96 -9.30 -0.40 10.78
N SER A 97 -9.20 -0.25 9.45
CA SER A 97 -10.27 -0.67 8.55
C SER A 97 -10.34 -2.20 8.47
N ASN A 98 -11.47 -2.74 8.02
CA ASN A 98 -11.57 -4.16 7.69
C ASN A 98 -10.90 -4.42 6.33
N TRP A 99 -9.58 -4.28 6.28
CA TRP A 99 -8.78 -4.38 5.06
C TRP A 99 -8.90 -5.75 4.41
N ALA A 100 -9.06 -6.84 5.17
CA ALA A 100 -9.23 -8.19 4.63
C ALA A 100 -10.50 -8.26 3.76
N PHE A 101 -11.63 -7.80 4.31
CA PHE A 101 -12.88 -7.70 3.56
C PHE A 101 -12.74 -6.81 2.31
N ILE A 102 -12.10 -5.65 2.45
CA ILE A 102 -11.89 -4.71 1.33
C ILE A 102 -11.05 -5.35 0.21
N LEU A 103 -10.01 -6.11 0.56
CA LEU A 103 -9.11 -6.74 -0.42
C LEU A 103 -9.76 -7.93 -1.12
N HIS A 104 -10.58 -8.73 -0.43
CA HIS A 104 -11.29 -9.84 -1.07
C HIS A 104 -12.27 -9.39 -2.18
N HIS A 105 -12.86 -8.20 -2.04
CA HIS A 105 -13.89 -7.71 -2.96
C HIS A 105 -13.38 -6.60 -3.91
N GLY A 106 -12.22 -6.02 -3.62
CA GLY A 106 -11.70 -4.83 -4.30
C GLY A 106 -10.51 -5.09 -5.22
N ILE A 107 -9.98 -6.32 -5.28
CA ILE A 107 -8.93 -6.68 -6.22
C ILE A 107 -9.60 -7.30 -7.45
N PRO A 108 -9.57 -6.65 -8.63
CA PRO A 108 -9.95 -7.33 -9.85
C PRO A 108 -8.95 -8.47 -10.05
N LEU A 109 -9.44 -9.71 -9.98
CA LEU A 109 -8.69 -10.90 -10.36
C LEU A 109 -8.34 -10.74 -11.85
N GLN A 110 -7.04 -10.58 -12.14
CA GLN A 110 -6.54 -10.64 -13.51
C GLN A 110 -6.58 -12.06 -14.04
#